data_AF-A0A8R1E719-F1
#
_entry.id   AF-A0A8R1E719-F1
#
_cell.length_a   1.000
_cell.length_b   1.000
_cell.length_c   1.000
_cell.angle_alpha   90.00
_cell.angle_beta   90.00
_cell.angle_gamma   90.00
#
_symmetry.space_group_name_H-M   'P 1'
#
loop_
_entity.id
_entity.type
_entity.pdbx_description
1 polymer ?
#
loop_
_entity_poly.entity_id
_entity_poly.type
_entity_poly.pdbx_seq_one_letter_code
_entity_poly.pdbx_strand_id
1 'polypeptide(L)'
;MDKSIDYRHWGIPLSRRFRSLKLWFVIRMYGIDGLQKYIREHVRLAKKMETLLKADAKFEIVNEVIMGLVCFRMKGDDELNQTLLTKLNASGRIHMVPASLGDRFVIRFCVCAENATDKDIEIAYEIIAQAAQHVLNDSVKAVIAEEDEEAVALEEMVADLNIEETPDKNSANADTGHRMERQLSKEEILAQKQNESLAKKRYLSARPPPLVFAPETKCTDPDCSSPILVSS
;
A
#
# COMPACT_ATOMS: atom_id res chain seq x y z
N MET A 1 -24.70 -57.89 -13.60
CA MET A 1 -24.96 -57.24 -12.29
C MET A 1 -24.25 -55.91 -12.31
N ASP A 2 -25.03 -54.83 -12.31
CA ASP A 2 -24.50 -53.47 -12.42
C ASP A 2 -23.83 -53.06 -11.11
N LYS A 3 -22.57 -52.63 -11.20
CA LYS A 3 -21.70 -52.38 -10.05
C LYS A 3 -21.94 -50.93 -9.62
N SER A 4 -22.76 -50.73 -8.59
CA SER A 4 -23.03 -49.39 -8.06
C SER A 4 -21.74 -48.73 -7.55
N ILE A 5 -21.63 -47.42 -7.76
CA ILE A 5 -20.43 -46.66 -7.39
C ILE A 5 -20.36 -46.49 -5.87
N ASP A 6 -19.28 -46.98 -5.27
CA ASP A 6 -19.01 -46.81 -3.84
C ASP A 6 -18.12 -45.58 -3.57
N TYR A 7 -18.77 -44.50 -3.12
CA TYR A 7 -18.11 -43.24 -2.78
C TYR A 7 -17.21 -43.31 -1.53
N ARG A 8 -17.24 -44.41 -0.75
CA ARG A 8 -16.37 -44.55 0.44
C ARG A 8 -14.90 -44.62 0.07
N HIS A 9 -14.57 -45.07 -1.13
CA HIS A 9 -13.18 -45.13 -1.63
C HIS A 9 -12.68 -43.78 -2.16
N TRP A 10 -13.52 -42.74 -2.19
CA TRP A 10 -13.20 -41.42 -2.75
C TRP A 10 -12.94 -40.36 -1.68
N GLY A 11 -13.01 -40.73 -0.40
CA GLY A 11 -12.79 -39.79 0.70
C GLY A 11 -12.37 -40.50 1.99
N ILE A 12 -11.82 -39.72 2.91
CA ILE A 12 -11.37 -40.18 4.22
C ILE A 12 -12.55 -40.59 5.14
N PRO A 13 -13.66 -39.83 5.25
CA PRO A 13 -14.72 -40.17 6.20
C PRO A 13 -15.62 -41.31 5.68
N LEU A 14 -15.83 -42.33 6.51
CA LEU A 14 -16.73 -43.46 6.21
C LEU A 14 -18.22 -43.07 6.24
N SER A 15 -18.61 -42.20 7.18
CA SER A 15 -19.99 -41.68 7.28
C SER A 15 -20.12 -40.37 6.51
N ARG A 16 -21.23 -40.21 5.76
CA ARG A 16 -21.48 -39.04 4.90
C ARG A 16 -22.91 -38.53 5.03
N ARG A 17 -23.04 -37.19 5.07
CA ARG A 17 -24.34 -36.50 5.02
C ARG A 17 -24.83 -36.39 3.58
N PHE A 18 -26.14 -36.26 3.37
CA PHE A 18 -26.74 -36.13 2.04
C PHE A 18 -26.59 -34.72 1.44
N ARG A 19 -25.34 -34.29 1.18
CA ARG A 19 -25.04 -32.95 0.63
C ARG A 19 -25.60 -32.72 -0.77
N SER A 20 -25.78 -33.79 -1.56
CA SER A 20 -26.30 -33.70 -2.92
C SER A 20 -27.72 -33.14 -2.97
N LEU A 21 -28.51 -33.30 -1.91
CA LEU A 21 -29.85 -32.73 -1.84
C LEU A 21 -29.82 -31.20 -1.91
N LYS A 22 -28.85 -30.55 -1.26
CA LYS A 22 -28.68 -29.08 -1.35
C LYS A 22 -28.40 -28.64 -2.78
N LEU A 23 -27.50 -29.33 -3.47
CA LEU A 23 -27.16 -29.03 -4.86
C LEU A 23 -28.35 -29.25 -5.79
N TRP A 24 -29.09 -30.35 -5.59
CA TRP A 24 -30.28 -30.68 -6.36
C TRP A 24 -31.35 -29.59 -6.24
N PHE A 25 -31.63 -29.09 -5.04
CA PHE A 25 -32.55 -27.97 -4.83
C PHE A 25 -32.07 -26.69 -5.51
N VAL A 26 -30.80 -26.32 -5.37
CA VAL A 26 -30.25 -25.11 -6.01
C VAL A 26 -30.42 -25.17 -7.53
N ILE A 27 -30.04 -26.28 -8.17
CA ILE A 27 -30.17 -26.43 -9.63
C ILE A 27 -31.63 -26.41 -10.06
N ARG A 28 -32.54 -27.06 -9.31
CA ARG A 28 -33.97 -27.12 -9.61
C ARG A 28 -34.69 -25.78 -9.42
N MET A 29 -34.34 -25.02 -8.39
CA MET A 29 -35.02 -23.76 -8.05
C MET A 29 -34.52 -22.60 -8.91
N TYR A 30 -33.20 -22.45 -9.06
CA TYR A 30 -32.62 -21.36 -9.86
C TYR A 30 -32.56 -21.67 -11.35
N GLY A 31 -32.45 -22.96 -11.71
CA GLY A 31 -32.14 -23.36 -13.09
C GLY A 31 -30.71 -23.00 -13.49
N ILE A 32 -30.33 -23.44 -14.69
CA ILE A 32 -29.00 -23.14 -15.24
C ILE A 32 -28.90 -21.64 -15.56
N ASP A 33 -29.94 -21.08 -16.19
CA ASP A 33 -29.94 -19.66 -16.60
C ASP A 33 -29.88 -18.71 -15.41
N GLY A 34 -30.57 -19.03 -14.31
CA GLY A 34 -30.52 -18.25 -13.07
C GLY A 34 -29.13 -18.22 -12.45
N LEU A 35 -28.46 -19.39 -12.37
CA LEU A 35 -27.09 -19.48 -11.87
C LEU A 35 -26.09 -18.72 -12.75
N GLN A 36 -26.23 -18.82 -14.08
CA GLN A 36 -25.40 -18.06 -15.00
C GLN A 36 -25.60 -16.55 -14.82
N LYS A 37 -26.86 -16.10 -14.71
CA LYS A 37 -27.19 -14.69 -14.48
C LYS A 37 -26.60 -14.19 -13.15
N TYR A 38 -26.71 -14.98 -12.08
CA TYR A 38 -26.15 -14.66 -10.77
C TYR A 38 -24.63 -14.43 -10.82
N ILE A 39 -23.90 -15.35 -11.45
CA ILE A 39 -22.44 -15.24 -11.59
C ILE A 39 -22.08 -14.03 -12.45
N ARG A 40 -22.73 -13.84 -13.61
CA ARG A 40 -22.47 -12.69 -14.50
C ARG A 40 -22.72 -11.36 -13.80
N GLU A 41 -23.73 -11.29 -12.94
CA GLU A 41 -24.03 -10.08 -12.18
C GLU A 41 -22.92 -9.74 -11.18
N HIS A 42 -22.41 -10.72 -10.44
CA HIS A 42 -21.27 -10.51 -9.53
C HIS A 42 -20.00 -10.07 -10.28
N VAL A 43 -19.75 -10.63 -11.46
CA VAL A 43 -18.64 -10.19 -12.33
C VAL A 43 -18.86 -8.76 -12.82
N ARG A 44 -20.09 -8.39 -13.19
CA ARG A 44 -20.43 -7.01 -13.59
C ARG A 44 -20.18 -6.02 -12.45
N LEU A 45 -20.58 -6.36 -11.22
CA LEU A 45 -20.36 -5.53 -10.03
C LEU A 45 -18.87 -5.37 -9.71
N ALA A 46 -18.07 -6.45 -9.82
CA ALA A 46 -16.63 -6.36 -9.66
C ALA A 46 -15.96 -5.48 -10.74
N LYS A 47 -16.40 -5.56 -12.00
CA LYS A 47 -15.93 -4.66 -13.07
C LYS A 47 -16.34 -3.20 -12.86
N LYS A 48 -17.49 -2.96 -12.23
CA LYS A 48 -17.88 -1.62 -11.82
C LYS A 48 -16.91 -1.06 -10.78
N MET A 49 -16.59 -1.85 -9.75
CA MET A 49 -15.58 -1.50 -8.74
C MET A 49 -14.22 -1.21 -9.38
N GLU A 50 -13.79 -2.05 -10.33
CA GLU A 50 -12.57 -1.85 -11.12
C GLU A 50 -12.58 -0.50 -11.85
N THR A 51 -13.68 -0.15 -12.49
CA THR A 51 -13.83 1.12 -13.23
C THR A 51 -13.70 2.32 -12.30
N LEU A 52 -14.33 2.26 -11.12
CA LEU A 52 -14.23 3.31 -10.10
C LEU A 52 -12.80 3.47 -9.58
N LEU A 53 -12.12 2.36 -9.26
CA LEU A 53 -10.73 2.39 -8.79
C LEU A 53 -9.76 2.87 -9.87
N LYS A 54 -9.98 2.54 -11.15
CA LYS A 54 -9.16 3.04 -12.27
C LYS A 54 -9.34 4.53 -12.52
N ALA A 55 -10.53 5.08 -12.23
CA ALA A 55 -10.78 6.51 -12.38
C ALA A 55 -9.97 7.34 -11.37
N ASP A 56 -9.65 6.77 -10.21
CA ASP A 56 -8.87 7.42 -9.17
C ASP A 56 -7.36 7.16 -9.32
N ALA A 57 -6.59 8.21 -9.58
CA ALA A 57 -5.14 8.10 -9.76
C ALA A 57 -4.36 7.63 -8.51
N LYS A 58 -5.01 7.64 -7.33
CA LYS A 58 -4.46 7.22 -6.03
C LYS A 58 -4.30 5.71 -5.91
N PHE A 59 -5.14 4.95 -6.61
CA PHE A 59 -5.15 3.50 -6.55
C PHE A 59 -4.45 2.91 -7.77
N GLU A 60 -3.98 1.68 -7.60
CA GLU A 60 -3.53 0.82 -8.68
C GLU A 60 -4.16 -0.56 -8.52
N ILE A 61 -4.53 -1.15 -9.65
CA ILE A 61 -5.11 -2.49 -9.71
C ILE A 61 -4.00 -3.44 -10.11
N VAL A 62 -3.81 -4.49 -9.32
CA VAL A 62 -2.65 -5.38 -9.44
C VAL A 62 -2.96 -6.58 -10.34
N ASN A 63 -4.23 -6.95 -10.47
CA ASN A 63 -4.67 -8.09 -11.27
C ASN A 63 -5.62 -7.68 -12.40
N GLU A 64 -5.74 -8.54 -13.40
CA GLU A 64 -6.87 -8.49 -14.34
C GLU A 64 -8.15 -8.99 -13.65
N VAL A 65 -9.23 -8.21 -13.73
CA VAL A 65 -10.52 -8.54 -13.09
C VAL A 65 -11.36 -9.42 -14.01
N ILE A 66 -11.17 -10.73 -13.87
CA ILE A 66 -11.89 -11.75 -14.66
C ILE A 66 -13.20 -12.18 -13.98
N MET A 67 -13.18 -12.31 -12.65
CA MET A 67 -14.31 -12.76 -11.83
C MET A 67 -14.73 -11.72 -10.78
N GLY A 68 -15.37 -12.14 -9.69
CA GLY A 68 -15.86 -11.28 -8.60
C GLY A 68 -14.80 -10.77 -7.62
N LEU A 69 -13.51 -10.79 -7.98
CA LEU A 69 -12.39 -10.41 -7.12
C LEU A 69 -11.57 -9.28 -7.77
N VAL A 70 -11.38 -8.21 -7.02
CA VAL A 70 -10.53 -7.08 -7.38
C VAL A 70 -9.41 -6.96 -6.35
N CYS A 71 -8.16 -7.09 -6.79
CA CYS A 71 -6.98 -6.84 -5.97
C CYS A 71 -6.45 -5.45 -6.31
N PHE A 72 -6.50 -4.55 -5.32
CA PHE A 72 -6.04 -3.19 -5.48
C PHE A 72 -5.12 -2.79 -4.33
N ARG A 73 -4.35 -1.74 -4.55
CA ARG A 73 -3.55 -1.09 -3.53
C ARG A 73 -3.55 0.42 -3.78
N MET A 74 -3.26 1.20 -2.75
CA MET A 74 -2.87 2.60 -2.90
C MET A 74 -1.42 2.65 -3.38
N LYS A 75 -1.14 3.58 -4.30
CA LYS A 75 0.22 3.85 -4.75
C LYS A 75 1.06 4.38 -3.59
N GLY A 76 2.24 3.82 -3.40
CA GLY A 76 3.16 4.16 -2.31
C GLY A 76 3.60 2.93 -1.54
N ASP A 77 3.88 3.12 -0.26
CA ASP A 77 4.47 2.11 0.62
C ASP A 77 3.44 1.07 1.08
N ASP A 78 3.95 -0.10 1.45
CA ASP A 78 3.11 -1.21 1.92
C ASP A 78 2.57 -0.96 3.32
N GLU A 79 3.30 -0.22 4.16
CA GLU A 79 2.82 0.20 5.49
C GLU A 79 1.57 1.06 5.38
N LEU A 80 1.54 2.00 4.42
CA LEU A 80 0.38 2.83 4.14
C LEU A 80 -0.85 1.98 3.78
N ASN A 81 -0.64 0.94 2.96
CA ASN A 81 -1.70 0.00 2.60
C ASN A 81 -2.18 -0.86 3.78
N GLN A 82 -1.28 -1.25 4.69
CA GLN A 82 -1.62 -1.94 5.93
C GLN A 82 -2.43 -1.05 6.88
N THR A 83 -2.03 0.22 7.03
CA THR A 83 -2.76 1.21 7.83
C THR A 83 -4.16 1.46 7.25
N LEU A 84 -4.27 1.59 5.92
CA LEU A 84 -5.55 1.72 5.24
C LEU A 84 -6.47 0.54 5.56
N LEU A 85 -5.97 -0.69 5.39
CA LEU A 85 -6.78 -1.88 5.64
C LEU A 85 -7.22 -1.96 7.11
N THR A 86 -6.31 -1.63 8.03
CA THR A 86 -6.59 -1.62 9.47
C THR A 86 -7.70 -0.60 9.79
N LYS A 87 -7.62 0.62 9.25
CA LYS A 87 -8.66 1.65 9.43
C LYS A 87 -9.99 1.23 8.81
N LEU A 88 -9.97 0.62 7.63
CA LEU A 88 -11.18 0.14 6.97
C LEU A 88 -11.89 -0.94 7.79
N ASN A 89 -11.14 -1.93 8.28
CA ASN A 89 -11.69 -2.98 9.13
C ASN A 89 -12.13 -2.43 10.51
N ALA A 90 -11.39 -1.48 11.08
CA ALA A 90 -11.75 -0.82 12.34
C ALA A 90 -13.03 0.01 12.23
N SER A 91 -13.36 0.54 11.05
CA SER A 91 -14.62 1.26 10.82
C SER A 91 -15.86 0.39 11.01
N GLY A 92 -15.74 -0.95 10.88
CA GLY A 92 -16.84 -1.90 10.95
C GLY A 92 -17.86 -1.81 9.81
N ARG A 93 -17.67 -0.89 8.84
CA ARG A 93 -18.61 -0.69 7.72
C ARG A 93 -18.38 -1.67 6.58
N ILE A 94 -17.12 -1.98 6.29
CA ILE A 94 -16.71 -2.95 5.29
C ILE A 94 -15.60 -3.83 5.85
N HIS A 95 -15.56 -5.09 5.41
CA HIS A 95 -14.50 -6.03 5.79
C HIS A 95 -13.76 -6.50 4.55
N MET A 96 -12.44 -6.35 4.57
CA MET A 96 -11.55 -6.80 3.50
C MET A 96 -10.37 -7.56 4.08
N VAL A 97 -9.78 -8.41 3.24
CA VAL A 97 -8.69 -9.30 3.62
C VAL A 97 -7.47 -8.97 2.77
N PRO A 98 -6.27 -8.94 3.36
CA PRO A 98 -5.07 -8.71 2.58
C PRO A 98 -4.65 -9.96 1.80
N ALA A 99 -3.70 -9.78 0.90
CA ALA A 99 -2.82 -10.82 0.39
C ALA A 99 -1.42 -10.22 0.16
N SER A 100 -0.41 -11.09 0.13
CA SER A 100 0.93 -10.71 -0.33
C SER A 100 1.13 -11.28 -1.73
N LEU A 101 1.52 -10.43 -2.68
CA LEU A 101 1.81 -10.82 -4.06
C LEU A 101 3.18 -10.27 -4.46
N GLY A 102 4.16 -11.17 -4.60
CA GLY A 102 5.54 -10.78 -4.94
C GLY A 102 6.14 -9.80 -3.93
N ASP A 103 5.99 -10.09 -2.64
CA ASP A 103 6.39 -9.24 -1.50
C ASP A 103 5.71 -7.87 -1.44
N ARG A 104 4.63 -7.66 -2.19
CA ARG A 104 3.81 -6.45 -2.13
C ARG A 104 2.51 -6.71 -1.40
N PHE A 105 2.15 -5.79 -0.52
CA PHE A 105 0.87 -5.83 0.18
C PHE A 105 -0.29 -5.38 -0.73
N VAL A 106 -1.29 -6.24 -0.90
CA VAL A 106 -2.48 -5.97 -1.71
C VAL A 106 -3.77 -6.20 -0.92
N ILE A 107 -4.79 -5.40 -1.19
CA ILE A 107 -6.11 -5.52 -0.57
C ILE A 107 -7.03 -6.23 -1.55
N ARG A 108 -7.75 -7.24 -1.05
CA ARG A 108 -8.70 -8.03 -1.84
C ARG A 108 -10.12 -7.59 -1.54
N PHE A 109 -10.79 -7.10 -2.58
CA PHE A 109 -12.22 -6.82 -2.56
C PHE A 109 -12.97 -7.92 -3.32
N CYS A 110 -13.90 -8.58 -2.62
CA CYS A 110 -14.77 -9.60 -3.18
C CYS A 110 -16.22 -9.18 -3.00
N VAL A 111 -17.02 -9.31 -4.07
CA VAL A 111 -18.48 -9.17 -3.96
C VAL A 111 -19.03 -10.50 -3.40
N CYS A 112 -19.46 -10.48 -2.14
CA CYS A 112 -19.90 -11.70 -1.43
C CYS A 112 -21.41 -11.72 -1.12
N ALA A 113 -22.08 -10.56 -1.12
CA ALA A 113 -23.48 -10.49 -0.75
C ALA A 113 -24.39 -11.03 -1.87
N GLU A 114 -25.33 -11.90 -1.50
CA GLU A 114 -26.24 -12.57 -2.46
C GLU A 114 -27.02 -11.59 -3.34
N ASN A 115 -27.54 -10.51 -2.72
CA ASN A 115 -28.32 -9.47 -3.39
C ASN A 115 -27.53 -8.17 -3.53
N ALA A 116 -26.22 -8.26 -3.76
CA ALA A 116 -25.37 -7.08 -3.95
C ALA A 116 -25.91 -6.22 -5.10
N THR A 117 -26.00 -4.91 -4.86
CA THR A 117 -26.49 -3.93 -5.83
C THR A 117 -25.38 -2.97 -6.26
N ASP A 118 -25.64 -2.26 -7.35
CA ASP A 118 -24.81 -1.15 -7.82
C ASP A 118 -24.49 -0.10 -6.75
N LYS A 119 -25.44 0.15 -5.85
CA LYS A 119 -25.31 1.13 -4.77
C LYS A 119 -24.35 0.66 -3.69
N ASP A 120 -24.35 -0.64 -3.40
CA ASP A 120 -23.43 -1.21 -2.41
C ASP A 120 -21.97 -1.06 -2.86
N ILE A 121 -21.72 -1.21 -4.16
CA ILE A 121 -20.38 -0.98 -4.74
C ILE A 121 -19.97 0.49 -4.67
N GLU A 122 -20.90 1.41 -4.95
CA GLU A 122 -20.64 2.86 -4.83
C GLU A 122 -20.35 3.26 -3.38
N ILE A 123 -21.13 2.75 -2.42
CA ILE A 123 -20.92 2.99 -0.99
C ILE A 123 -19.58 2.40 -0.54
N ALA A 124 -19.26 1.17 -0.95
CA ALA A 124 -17.99 0.54 -0.63
C ALA A 124 -16.80 1.35 -1.16
N TYR A 125 -16.90 1.82 -2.41
CA TYR A 125 -15.90 2.70 -3.00
C TYR A 125 -15.75 4.02 -2.23
N GLU A 126 -16.86 4.67 -1.89
CA GLU A 126 -16.84 5.94 -1.14
C GLU A 126 -16.12 5.78 0.20
N ILE A 127 -16.39 4.70 0.92
CA ILE A 127 -15.72 4.38 2.19
C ILE A 127 -14.21 4.18 1.97
N ILE A 128 -13.82 3.47 0.92
CA ILE A 128 -12.41 3.24 0.56
C ILE A 128 -11.73 4.58 0.21
N ALA A 129 -12.37 5.42 -0.60
CA ALA A 129 -11.83 6.71 -1.02
C ALA A 129 -11.69 7.68 0.17
N GLN A 130 -12.69 7.74 1.06
CA GLN A 130 -12.63 8.53 2.28
C GLN A 130 -11.48 8.06 3.19
N ALA A 131 -11.40 6.75 3.47
CA ALA A 131 -10.34 6.20 4.31
C ALA A 131 -8.94 6.44 3.71
N ALA A 132 -8.80 6.29 2.39
CA ALA A 132 -7.57 6.60 1.67
C ALA A 132 -7.17 8.07 1.82
N GLN A 133 -8.13 9.00 1.73
CA GLN A 133 -7.86 10.42 1.91
C GLN A 133 -7.44 10.77 3.33
N HIS A 134 -8.08 10.14 4.34
CA HIS A 134 -7.66 10.29 5.73
C HIS A 134 -6.24 9.77 5.97
N VAL A 135 -5.89 8.60 5.43
CA VAL A 135 -4.52 8.06 5.53
C VAL A 135 -3.51 8.97 4.87
N LEU A 136 -3.83 9.51 3.68
CA LEU A 136 -2.92 10.42 2.98
C LEU A 136 -2.71 11.72 3.77
N ASN A 137 -3.77 12.31 4.30
CA ASN A 137 -3.67 13.52 5.13
C ASN A 137 -2.87 13.27 6.41
N ASP A 138 -3.06 12.12 7.06
CA ASP A 138 -2.31 11.75 8.25
C ASP A 138 -0.81 11.57 7.93
N SER A 139 -0.48 10.96 6.79
CA SER A 139 0.91 10.83 6.35
C SER A 139 1.57 12.18 6.04
N VAL A 140 0.84 13.11 5.42
CA VAL A 140 1.34 14.48 5.17
C VAL A 140 1.55 15.23 6.49
N LYS A 141 0.62 15.08 7.44
CA LYS A 141 0.73 15.73 8.75
C LYS A 141 1.93 15.20 9.56
N ALA A 142 2.21 13.90 9.48
CA ALA A 142 3.38 13.31 10.12
C ALA A 142 4.68 13.91 9.54
N VAL A 143 4.78 14.04 8.21
CA VAL A 143 5.95 14.65 7.56
C VAL A 143 6.13 16.12 7.97
N ILE A 144 5.05 16.90 8.06
CA ILE A 144 5.13 18.31 8.50
C ILE A 144 5.55 18.40 9.97
N ALA A 145 5.04 17.52 10.83
CA ALA A 145 5.43 17.49 12.25
C ALA A 145 6.91 17.12 12.43
N GLU A 146 7.44 16.22 11.60
CA GLU A 146 8.89 15.91 11.59
C GLU A 146 9.73 17.09 11.09
N GLU A 147 9.26 17.85 10.09
CA GLU A 147 9.94 19.08 9.63
C GLU A 147 9.91 20.18 10.72
N ASP A 148 8.81 20.30 11.47
CA ASP A 148 8.68 21.24 12.58
C ASP A 148 9.54 20.81 13.78
N GLU A 149 9.60 19.52 14.13
CA GLU A 149 10.48 19.02 15.20
C GLU A 149 11.97 19.13 14.83
N GLU A 150 12.37 18.85 13.58
CA GLU A 150 13.74 19.10 13.11
C GLU A 150 14.10 20.59 13.14
N ALA A 151 13.15 21.49 12.81
CA ALA A 151 13.35 22.94 12.88
C ALA A 151 13.49 23.44 14.33
N VAL A 152 12.67 22.93 15.25
CA VAL A 152 12.73 23.25 16.69
C VAL A 152 14.01 22.71 17.32
N ALA A 153 14.43 21.48 16.99
CA ALA A 153 15.69 20.92 17.47
C ALA A 153 16.91 21.70 16.97
N LEU A 154 16.84 22.23 15.74
CA LEU A 154 17.87 23.12 15.21
C LEU A 154 17.91 24.47 15.94
N GLU A 155 16.76 25.04 16.28
CA GLU A 155 16.67 26.29 17.05
C GLU A 155 17.18 26.11 18.48
N GLU A 156 16.88 24.98 19.14
CA GLU A 156 17.39 24.64 20.47
C GLU A 156 18.92 24.49 20.46
N MET A 157 19.48 23.80 19.47
CA MET A 157 20.95 23.70 19.30
C MET A 157 21.61 25.07 19.02
N VAL A 158 20.91 26.01 18.39
CA VAL A 158 21.41 27.39 18.16
C VAL A 158 21.25 28.26 19.42
N ALA A 159 20.27 27.98 20.28
CA ALA A 159 20.07 28.67 21.55
C ALA A 159 21.16 28.32 22.59
N ASP A 160 21.59 27.05 22.63
CA ASP A 160 22.69 26.59 23.50
C ASP A 160 24.05 27.23 23.15
N LEU A 161 24.21 27.72 21.91
CA LEU A 161 25.41 28.43 21.45
C LEU A 161 25.39 29.94 21.76
N ASN A 162 24.29 30.51 22.25
CA ASN A 162 24.16 31.95 22.53
C ASN A 162 24.34 32.31 24.03
N ILE A 163 24.83 31.40 24.88
CA ILE A 163 25.22 31.75 26.25
C ILE A 163 26.74 31.97 26.30
N GLU A 164 27.14 33.20 26.03
CA GLU A 164 28.19 33.94 26.78
C GLU A 164 28.36 35.32 26.15
N GLU A 165 27.90 36.35 26.86
CA GLU A 165 28.66 37.59 27.10
C GLU A 165 27.80 38.51 27.99
N THR A 166 28.03 38.44 29.30
CA THR A 166 27.77 39.59 30.19
C THR A 166 29.11 40.23 30.56
N PRO A 167 29.15 41.58 30.65
CA PRO A 167 30.40 42.31 30.64
C PRO A 167 30.91 42.49 32.08
N ASP A 168 32.14 42.07 32.36
CA ASP A 168 32.83 42.52 33.56
C ASP A 168 34.24 43.04 33.28
N LYS A 169 34.58 44.08 34.02
CA LYS A 169 35.60 45.09 33.72
C LYS A 169 37.03 44.64 34.06
N ASN A 170 37.99 45.20 33.30
CA ASN A 170 39.40 45.45 33.64
C ASN A 170 40.32 44.26 33.94
N SER A 171 41.29 43.98 33.05
CA SER A 171 42.71 44.37 33.26
C SER A 171 43.64 43.80 32.18
N ALA A 172 44.52 44.69 31.69
CA ALA A 172 45.91 44.51 31.26
C ALA A 172 46.42 43.27 30.47
N ASN A 173 47.11 43.62 29.38
CA ASN A 173 48.35 43.04 28.81
C ASN A 173 48.29 42.00 27.66
N ALA A 174 48.88 42.45 26.55
CA ALA A 174 49.66 41.79 25.49
C ALA A 174 49.81 40.26 25.51
N ASP A 175 49.59 39.58 24.37
CA ASP A 175 50.63 39.17 23.39
C ASP A 175 50.00 38.30 22.26
N THR A 176 50.76 38.21 21.18
CA THR A 176 50.55 37.78 19.79
C THR A 176 50.10 36.31 19.58
N GLY A 177 49.29 36.06 18.53
CA GLY A 177 49.05 34.70 18.01
C GLY A 177 47.92 34.58 16.99
N HIS A 178 48.19 34.87 15.72
CA HIS A 178 47.22 34.88 14.63
C HIS A 178 46.89 33.46 14.12
N ARG A 179 45.67 32.97 14.34
CA ARG A 179 45.04 31.89 13.55
C ARG A 179 43.61 32.30 13.22
N MET A 180 43.41 32.84 12.02
CA MET A 180 42.09 33.17 11.48
C MET A 180 41.30 31.87 11.21
N GLU A 181 40.42 31.50 12.12
CA GLU A 181 39.29 30.64 11.77
C GLU A 181 38.20 31.53 11.18
N ARG A 182 37.85 31.30 9.91
CA ARG A 182 36.69 31.94 9.28
C ARG A 182 35.45 31.43 10.03
N GLN A 183 34.96 32.22 10.97
CA GLN A 183 33.60 32.09 11.45
C GLN A 183 32.67 32.43 10.26
N LEU A 184 32.08 31.40 9.65
CA LEU A 184 31.02 31.59 8.67
C LEU A 184 29.87 32.31 9.37
N SER A 185 29.41 33.40 8.76
CA SER A 185 28.36 34.24 9.31
C SER A 185 27.06 33.45 9.45
N LYS A 186 26.23 33.81 10.44
CA LYS A 186 24.92 33.16 10.70
C LYS A 186 24.03 33.11 9.44
N GLU A 187 24.17 34.10 8.55
CA GLU A 187 23.45 34.18 7.29
C GLU A 187 23.86 33.09 6.28
N GLU A 188 25.14 32.72 6.24
CA GLU A 188 25.66 31.69 5.32
C GLU A 188 25.21 30.28 5.74
N ILE A 189 25.19 29.99 7.04
CA ILE A 189 24.72 28.70 7.58
C ILE A 189 23.21 28.54 7.35
N LEU A 190 22.43 29.60 7.56
CA LEU A 190 20.99 29.59 7.30
C LEU A 190 20.69 29.41 5.80
N ALA A 191 21.44 30.09 4.93
CA ALA A 191 21.31 29.93 3.48
C ALA A 191 21.67 28.52 3.02
N GLN A 192 22.69 27.90 3.62
CA GLN A 192 23.13 26.55 3.29
C GLN A 192 22.09 25.50 3.69
N LYS A 193 21.50 25.63 4.89
CA LYS A 193 20.42 24.75 5.36
C LYS A 193 19.12 24.92 4.58
N GLN A 194 18.77 26.15 4.19
CA GLN A 194 17.63 26.38 3.30
C GLN A 194 17.84 25.72 1.92
N ASN A 195 19.07 25.75 1.39
CA ASN A 195 19.39 25.11 0.13
C ASN A 195 19.33 23.57 0.22
N GLU A 196 19.75 22.99 1.36
CA GLU A 196 19.64 21.54 1.63
C GLU A 196 18.18 21.10 1.78
N SER A 197 17.34 21.86 2.48
CA SER A 197 15.90 21.62 2.59
C SER A 197 15.20 21.67 1.21
N LEU A 198 15.54 22.69 0.41
CA LEU A 198 15.04 22.82 -0.97
C LEU A 198 15.53 21.68 -1.88
N ALA A 199 16.75 21.16 -1.66
CA ALA A 199 17.27 20.01 -2.38
C ALA A 199 16.52 18.71 -2.01
N LYS A 200 16.22 18.50 -0.73
CA LYS A 200 15.41 17.36 -0.23
C LYS A 200 13.98 17.40 -0.81
N LYS A 201 13.33 18.57 -0.82
CA LYS A 201 12.00 18.76 -1.43
C LYS A 201 12.01 18.55 -2.96
N ARG A 202 13.10 18.94 -3.63
CA ARG A 202 13.31 18.64 -5.06
C ARG A 202 13.56 17.15 -5.32
N TYR A 203 14.26 16.44 -4.44
CA TYR A 203 14.47 15.00 -4.57
C TYR A 203 13.18 14.20 -4.39
N LEU A 204 12.33 14.58 -3.43
CA LEU A 204 11.03 13.94 -3.18
C LEU A 204 9.98 14.25 -4.27
N SER A 205 10.08 15.41 -4.93
CA SER A 205 9.19 15.79 -6.04
C SER A 205 9.71 15.38 -7.43
N ALA A 206 11.01 15.10 -7.57
CA ALA A 206 11.55 14.50 -8.77
C ALA A 206 11.08 13.05 -8.89
N ARG A 207 10.60 12.66 -10.08
CA ARG A 207 10.41 11.23 -10.37
C ARG A 207 11.76 10.54 -10.18
N PRO A 208 11.84 9.43 -9.41
CA PRO A 208 13.05 8.63 -9.42
C PRO A 208 13.34 8.27 -10.89
N PRO A 209 14.63 8.31 -11.32
CA PRO A 209 14.96 7.84 -12.66
C PRO A 209 14.39 6.42 -12.81
N PRO A 210 13.78 6.10 -13.96
CA PRO A 210 13.19 4.79 -14.15
C PRO A 210 14.23 3.73 -13.81
N LEU A 211 13.84 2.77 -12.95
CA LEU A 211 14.68 1.63 -12.61
C LEU A 211 15.05 0.96 -13.94
N VAL A 212 16.28 1.17 -14.39
CA VAL A 212 16.85 0.42 -15.49
C VAL A 212 17.02 -0.98 -14.92
N PHE A 213 16.10 -1.88 -15.28
CA PHE A 213 16.25 -3.29 -15.00
C PHE A 213 17.64 -3.70 -15.48
N ALA A 214 18.47 -4.17 -14.55
CA ALA A 214 19.73 -4.78 -14.90
C ALA A 214 19.42 -5.88 -15.93
N PRO A 215 20.15 -5.94 -17.07
CA PRO A 215 19.94 -7.02 -18.01
C PRO A 215 20.12 -8.34 -17.27
N GLU A 216 19.18 -9.27 -17.47
CA GLU A 216 19.22 -10.61 -16.91
C GLU A 216 20.64 -11.16 -17.05
N THR A 217 21.33 -11.31 -15.92
CA THR A 217 22.60 -12.03 -15.89
C THR A 217 22.27 -13.47 -16.25
N LYS A 218 22.50 -13.83 -17.51
CA LYS A 218 22.51 -15.23 -17.94
C LYS A 218 23.47 -15.97 -17.00
N CYS A 219 22.92 -16.90 -16.21
CA CYS A 219 23.72 -17.87 -15.47
C CYS A 219 24.63 -18.58 -16.48
N THR A 220 25.94 -18.35 -16.40
CA THR A 220 26.94 -19.02 -17.24
C THR A 220 27.41 -20.34 -16.63
N ASP A 221 26.66 -20.89 -15.68
CA ASP A 221 26.98 -22.16 -15.04
C ASP A 221 26.47 -23.34 -15.91
N PRO A 222 27.34 -24.22 -16.39
CA PRO A 222 26.95 -25.36 -17.23
C PRO A 222 26.15 -26.46 -16.49
N ASP A 223 25.92 -26.32 -15.18
CA ASP A 223 25.24 -27.34 -14.35
C ASP A 223 23.83 -26.94 -13.86
N CYS A 224 23.28 -25.80 -14.26
CA CYS A 224 21.92 -25.40 -13.87
C CYS A 224 20.85 -26.05 -14.75
N SER A 225 20.74 -27.38 -14.69
CA SER A 225 19.70 -28.14 -15.37
C SER A 225 18.41 -28.21 -14.55
N SER A 226 17.41 -27.39 -14.91
CA SER A 226 15.97 -27.65 -14.65
C SER A 226 15.10 -26.79 -15.58
N PRO A 227 14.37 -27.37 -16.56
CA PRO A 227 13.57 -26.61 -17.51
C PRO A 227 12.19 -26.22 -16.93
N ILE A 228 11.89 -24.92 -16.90
CA ILE A 228 10.53 -24.41 -16.71
C ILE A 228 9.83 -24.40 -18.07
N LEU A 229 8.82 -25.27 -18.21
CA LEU A 229 7.89 -25.31 -19.33
C LEU A 229 7.11 -23.98 -19.41
N VAL A 230 7.32 -23.24 -20.50
CA VAL A 230 6.40 -22.18 -20.97
C VAL A 230 5.59 -22.79 -22.11
N SER A 231 4.29 -22.97 -21.92
CA SER A 231 3.35 -23.29 -23.00
C SER A 231 2.88 -22.00 -23.66
N SER A 232 3.09 -21.96 -24.98
CA SER A 232 2.49 -21.07 -25.98
C SER A 232 0.98 -20.96 -25.94
#